data_AF-A0AAE5HS16-F1
#
_entry.id   AF-A0AAE5HS16-F1
#
_cell.length_a   1.000
_cell.length_b   1.000
_cell.length_c   1.000
_cell.angle_alpha   90.00
_cell.angle_beta   90.00
_cell.angle_gamma   90.00
#
_symmetry.space_group_name_H-M   'P 1'
#
loop_
_entity.id
_entity.type
_entity.pdbx_description
1 polymer ?
#
loop_
_entity_poly.entity_id
_entity_poly.type
_entity_poly.pdbx_seq_one_letter_code
_entity_poly.pdbx_strand_id
1 'polypeptide(L)'
;MKVLYHAMSILILSVFLFGLFSLTDLFYTHHLASLLLNVDFVPGFFDVSFGLKFILHIVFTTMIYVVFQAIRDSYVYPAGILIIIVLFAVIYPSLITWSINPIYQFHWIDYIVWMIGHTIFIFLVVFILRFEKNLWY
;
A
#
# COMPACT_ATOMS: atom_id res chain seq x y z
N MET A 1 -4.19 15.43 -19.76
CA MET A 1 -2.87 15.32 -19.10
C MET A 1 -2.96 15.01 -17.62
N LYS A 2 -3.80 15.69 -16.82
CA LYS A 2 -4.00 15.40 -15.38
C LYS A 2 -4.42 13.94 -15.08
N VAL A 3 -5.39 13.39 -15.83
CA VAL A 3 -5.81 11.99 -15.63
C VAL A 3 -4.67 11.00 -15.86
N LEU A 4 -3.90 11.18 -16.93
CA LEU A 4 -2.74 10.33 -17.24
C LEU A 4 -1.68 10.43 -16.14
N TYR A 5 -1.44 11.63 -15.61
CA TYR A 5 -0.52 11.84 -14.48
C TYR A 5 -0.93 11.04 -13.24
N HIS A 6 -2.21 11.07 -12.85
CA HIS A 6 -2.71 10.31 -11.70
C HIS A 6 -2.64 8.81 -11.95
N ALA A 7 -3.03 8.35 -13.14
CA ALA A 7 -2.96 6.94 -13.51
C ALA A 7 -1.51 6.40 -13.46
N MET A 8 -0.55 7.15 -14.01
CA MET A 8 0.86 6.80 -13.93
C MET A 8 1.39 6.83 -12.51
N SER A 9 1.00 7.83 -11.72
CA SER A 9 1.39 7.95 -10.31
C SER A 9 0.93 6.75 -9.49
N ILE A 10 -0.32 6.33 -9.65
CA ILE A 10 -0.88 5.15 -8.97
C ILE A 10 -0.11 3.89 -9.36
N LEU A 11 0.19 3.72 -10.65
CA LEU A 11 0.95 2.57 -11.14
C LEU A 11 2.36 2.56 -10.54
N ILE A 12 3.06 3.70 -10.57
CA ILE A 12 4.41 3.85 -10.00
C ILE A 12 4.39 3.55 -8.51
N LEU A 13 3.43 4.08 -7.75
CA LEU A 13 3.29 3.83 -6.31
C LEU A 13 3.02 2.34 -6.01
N SER A 14 2.14 1.70 -6.80
CA SER A 14 1.80 0.29 -6.64
C SER A 14 3.01 -0.62 -6.89
N VAL A 15 3.73 -0.37 -8.00
CA VAL A 15 4.94 -1.10 -8.37
C VAL A 15 6.07 -0.83 -7.38
N PHE A 16 6.24 0.43 -6.94
CA PHE A 16 7.25 0.81 -5.98
C PHE A 16 7.11 0.05 -4.67
N LEU A 17 5.92 0.06 -4.05
CA LEU A 17 5.71 -0.57 -2.75
C LEU A 17 5.85 -2.10 -2.85
N PHE A 18 5.29 -2.69 -3.91
CA PHE A 18 5.48 -4.12 -4.16
C PHE A 18 6.95 -4.48 -4.40
N GLY A 19 7.67 -3.70 -5.21
CA GLY A 19 9.08 -3.90 -5.48
C GLY A 19 9.94 -3.75 -4.23
N LEU A 20 9.64 -2.77 -3.38
CA LEU A 20 10.32 -2.55 -2.10
C LEU A 20 10.21 -3.81 -1.23
N PHE A 21 9.01 -4.35 -1.03
CA PHE A 21 8.84 -5.57 -0.24
C PHE A 21 9.37 -6.82 -0.94
N SER A 22 9.35 -6.88 -2.28
CA SER A 22 9.94 -7.99 -3.01
C SER A 22 11.46 -8.04 -2.80
N LEU A 23 12.12 -6.89 -2.70
CA LEU A 23 13.53 -6.81 -2.35
C LEU A 23 13.75 -7.28 -0.91
N THR A 24 12.93 -6.86 0.05
CA THR A 24 13.08 -7.32 1.45
C THR A 24 12.90 -8.82 1.58
N ASP A 25 11.96 -9.40 0.84
CA ASP A 25 11.71 -10.85 0.78
C ASP A 25 12.86 -11.63 0.11
N LEU A 26 13.66 -10.98 -0.74
CA LEU A 26 14.83 -11.60 -1.36
C LEU A 26 16.03 -11.67 -0.42
N PHE A 27 16.24 -10.63 0.40
CA PHE A 27 17.41 -10.51 1.27
C PHE A 27 17.20 -11.12 2.67
N TYR A 28 15.96 -11.39 3.06
CA TYR A 28 15.57 -11.94 4.34
C TYR A 28 14.47 -12.99 4.17
N THR A 29 14.24 -13.84 5.17
CA THR A 29 13.12 -14.80 5.18
C THR A 29 11.80 -14.10 5.52
N HIS A 30 11.48 -13.04 4.78
CA HIS A 30 10.22 -12.30 4.87
C HIS A 30 9.26 -12.77 3.78
N HIS A 31 7.97 -12.54 4.03
CA HIS A 31 6.91 -12.79 3.04
C HIS A 31 6.05 -11.54 2.80
N LEU A 32 6.62 -10.35 3.00
CA LEU A 32 5.94 -9.05 2.99
C LEU A 32 5.34 -8.70 1.63
N ALA A 33 6.00 -9.03 0.52
CA ALA A 33 5.48 -8.77 -0.81
C ALA A 33 4.24 -9.64 -1.08
N SER A 34 4.31 -10.91 -0.66
CA SER A 34 3.17 -11.82 -0.79
C SER A 34 2.05 -11.46 0.19
N LEU A 35 2.37 -10.97 1.40
CA LEU A 35 1.42 -10.50 2.40
C LEU A 35 0.73 -9.21 1.94
N LEU A 36 1.46 -8.28 1.32
CA LEU A 36 0.90 -7.06 0.72
C LEU A 36 -0.17 -7.39 -0.33
N LEU A 37 0.05 -8.44 -1.09
CA LEU A 37 -0.87 -8.94 -2.11
C LEU A 37 -1.86 -9.97 -1.55
N ASN A 38 -1.85 -10.23 -0.25
CA ASN A 38 -2.65 -11.30 0.32
C ASN A 38 -4.14 -10.94 0.26
N VAL A 39 -4.92 -11.89 -0.23
CA VAL A 39 -6.38 -11.80 -0.41
C VAL A 39 -7.06 -13.11 -0.01
N ASP A 40 -6.31 -14.03 0.60
CA ASP A 40 -6.80 -15.34 0.99
C ASP A 40 -7.91 -15.25 2.06
N PHE A 41 -7.95 -14.17 2.85
CA PHE A 41 -9.04 -13.89 3.79
C PHE A 41 -10.39 -13.63 3.09
N VAL A 42 -10.42 -13.38 1.78
CA VAL A 42 -11.65 -13.23 1.00
C VAL A 42 -12.12 -14.61 0.53
N PRO A 43 -13.33 -15.07 0.91
CA PRO A 43 -13.83 -16.37 0.48
C PRO A 43 -13.81 -16.53 -1.05
N GLY A 44 -13.17 -17.61 -1.53
CA GLY A 44 -13.03 -17.91 -2.96
C GLY A 44 -11.78 -17.31 -3.62
N PHE A 45 -10.93 -16.59 -2.90
CA PHE A 45 -9.70 -15.97 -3.43
C PHE A 45 -8.41 -16.73 -3.08
N PHE A 46 -8.52 -17.98 -2.62
CA PHE A 46 -7.40 -18.77 -2.11
C PHE A 46 -6.34 -19.13 -3.17
N ASP A 47 -6.74 -19.33 -4.43
CA ASP A 47 -5.84 -19.73 -5.55
C ASP A 47 -5.83 -18.70 -6.68
N VAL A 48 -5.89 -17.44 -6.30
CA VAL A 48 -5.93 -16.36 -7.28
C VAL A 48 -4.56 -16.11 -7.88
N SER A 49 -4.51 -15.92 -9.20
CA SER A 49 -3.28 -15.63 -9.92
C SER A 49 -2.61 -14.34 -9.41
N PHE A 50 -1.28 -14.30 -9.49
CA PHE A 50 -0.50 -13.11 -9.15
C PHE A 50 -1.05 -11.84 -9.82
N GLY A 51 -1.44 -11.93 -11.11
CA GLY A 51 -1.99 -10.81 -11.86
C GLY A 51 -3.25 -10.23 -11.22
N LEU A 52 -4.18 -11.06 -10.75
CA LEU A 52 -5.40 -10.57 -10.10
C LEU A 52 -5.10 -10.01 -8.69
N LYS A 53 -4.19 -10.63 -7.93
CA LYS A 53 -3.73 -10.07 -6.64
C LYS A 53 -3.11 -8.68 -6.82
N PHE A 54 -2.28 -8.52 -7.86
CA PHE A 54 -1.64 -7.24 -8.17
C PHE A 54 -2.65 -6.19 -8.65
N ILE A 55 -3.67 -6.59 -9.42
CA ILE A 55 -4.78 -5.69 -9.79
C ILE A 55 -5.52 -5.21 -8.54
N LEU A 56 -5.81 -6.08 -7.57
CA LEU A 56 -6.45 -5.69 -6.31
C LEU A 56 -5.57 -4.72 -5.51
N HIS A 57 -4.25 -4.93 -5.50
CA HIS A 57 -3.31 -3.98 -4.90
C HIS A 57 -3.33 -2.61 -5.57
N ILE A 58 -3.41 -2.56 -6.91
CA ILE A 58 -3.61 -1.31 -7.65
C ILE A 58 -4.94 -0.64 -7.25
N VAL A 59 -6.01 -1.42 -7.08
CA VAL A 59 -7.31 -0.90 -6.62
C VAL A 59 -7.20 -0.27 -5.22
N PHE A 60 -6.58 -0.95 -4.25
CA PHE A 60 -6.37 -0.38 -2.91
C PHE A 60 -5.48 0.86 -2.94
N THR A 61 -4.41 0.85 -3.72
CA THR A 61 -3.54 2.01 -3.93
C THR A 61 -4.33 3.18 -4.52
N THR A 62 -5.21 2.91 -5.48
CA THR A 62 -6.12 3.92 -6.07
C THR A 62 -7.05 4.52 -5.03
N MET A 63 -7.68 3.69 -4.19
CA MET A 63 -8.59 4.16 -3.13
C MET A 63 -7.88 5.12 -2.17
N ILE A 64 -6.70 4.75 -1.69
CA ILE A 64 -5.90 5.60 -0.81
C ILE A 64 -5.53 6.90 -1.53
N TYR A 65 -5.02 6.81 -2.75
CA TYR A 65 -4.61 7.97 -3.54
C TYR A 65 -5.76 8.96 -3.76
N VAL A 66 -6.95 8.47 -4.15
CA VAL A 66 -8.15 9.29 -4.39
C VAL A 66 -8.63 9.96 -3.09
N VAL A 67 -8.62 9.25 -1.97
CA VAL A 67 -8.95 9.84 -0.67
C VAL A 67 -7.98 10.98 -0.37
N PHE A 68 -6.67 10.75 -0.45
CA PHE A 68 -5.66 11.78 -0.21
C PHE A 68 -5.80 12.97 -1.15
N GLN A 69 -6.12 12.72 -2.42
CA GLN A 69 -6.39 13.78 -3.38
C GLN A 69 -7.61 14.62 -2.97
N ALA A 70 -8.70 14.00 -2.52
CA ALA A 70 -9.93 14.68 -2.12
C ALA A 70 -9.75 15.55 -0.87
N ILE A 71 -8.94 15.10 0.09
CA ILE A 71 -8.73 15.82 1.36
C ILE A 71 -7.51 16.76 1.36
N ARG A 72 -6.74 16.83 0.27
CA ARG A 72 -5.42 17.52 0.22
C ARG A 72 -5.42 18.99 0.61
N ASP A 73 -6.51 19.70 0.33
CA ASP A 73 -6.66 21.14 0.61
C ASP A 73 -7.53 21.40 1.85
N SER A 74 -7.96 20.34 2.54
CA SER A 74 -8.81 20.42 3.73
C SER A 74 -7.99 20.48 5.02
N TYR A 75 -8.52 21.13 6.06
CA TYR A 75 -7.92 21.16 7.39
C TYR A 75 -7.81 19.77 8.03
N VAL A 76 -8.56 18.78 7.54
CA VAL A 76 -8.49 17.38 8.01
C VAL A 76 -7.31 16.60 7.42
N TYR A 77 -6.55 17.17 6.49
CA TYR A 77 -5.44 16.49 5.82
C TYR A 77 -4.41 15.85 6.79
N PRO A 78 -3.94 16.54 7.84
CA PRO A 78 -3.00 15.95 8.80
C PRO A 78 -3.60 14.77 9.57
N ALA A 79 -4.89 14.86 9.92
CA ALA A 79 -5.61 13.75 10.55
C ALA A 79 -5.74 12.55 9.60
N GLY A 80 -5.95 12.77 8.31
CA GLY A 80 -5.95 11.71 7.30
C GLY A 80 -4.63 10.95 7.22
N ILE A 81 -3.49 11.65 7.32
CA ILE A 81 -2.16 11.04 7.40
C ILE A 81 -2.03 10.15 8.65
N LEU A 82 -2.45 10.65 9.81
CA LEU A 82 -2.36 9.88 11.05
C LEU A 82 -3.24 8.62 10.98
N ILE A 83 -4.47 8.76 10.48
CA ILE A 83 -5.43 7.65 10.36
C ILE A 83 -4.86 6.56 9.44
N ILE A 84 -4.29 6.92 8.28
CA ILE A 84 -3.75 5.89 7.37
C ILE A 84 -2.53 5.17 7.95
N ILE A 85 -1.69 5.85 8.74
CA ILE A 85 -0.57 5.21 9.44
C ILE A 85 -1.09 4.18 10.44
N VAL A 86 -2.09 4.55 11.25
CA VAL A 86 -2.74 3.63 12.19
C VAL A 86 -3.39 2.46 11.44
N LEU A 87 -4.04 2.73 10.31
CA LEU A 87 -4.62 1.68 9.46
C LEU A 87 -3.55 0.68 9.01
N PHE A 88 -2.40 1.14 8.51
CA PHE A 88 -1.31 0.24 8.12
C PHE A 88 -0.73 -0.54 9.31
N ALA A 89 -0.65 0.08 10.49
CA ALA A 89 -0.23 -0.60 11.72
C ALA A 89 -1.19 -1.73 12.12
N VAL A 90 -2.50 -1.55 11.92
CA VAL A 90 -3.51 -2.57 12.23
C VAL A 90 -3.63 -3.61 11.11
N ILE A 91 -3.44 -3.22 9.86
CA ILE A 91 -3.59 -4.13 8.70
C ILE A 91 -2.56 -5.26 8.74
N TYR A 92 -1.30 -5.00 9.10
CA TYR A 92 -0.29 -6.06 9.15
C TYR A 92 -0.70 -7.26 10.03
N PRO A 93 -0.98 -7.08 11.34
CA PRO A 93 -1.42 -8.20 12.17
C PRO A 93 -2.78 -8.76 11.73
N SER A 94 -3.65 -7.93 11.15
CA SER A 94 -4.96 -8.37 10.66
C SER A 94 -4.83 -9.32 9.46
N LEU A 95 -3.98 -8.99 8.47
CA LEU A 95 -3.73 -9.83 7.30
C LEU A 95 -3.13 -11.18 7.68
N ILE A 96 -2.30 -11.22 8.72
CA ILE A 96 -1.75 -12.46 9.26
C ILE A 96 -2.84 -13.26 9.98
N THR A 97 -3.65 -12.60 10.81
CA THR A 97 -4.69 -13.27 11.61
C THR A 97 -5.82 -13.82 10.76
N TRP A 98 -6.17 -13.13 9.68
CA TRP A 98 -7.25 -13.55 8.76
C TRP A 98 -6.76 -14.47 7.64
N SER A 99 -5.45 -14.61 7.50
CA SER A 99 -4.87 -15.53 6.53
C SER A 99 -5.21 -16.97 6.87
N ILE A 100 -5.51 -17.75 5.83
CA ILE A 100 -5.62 -19.21 5.95
C ILE A 100 -4.29 -19.91 5.69
N ASN A 101 -3.30 -19.21 5.11
CA ASN A 101 -2.00 -19.75 4.78
C ASN A 101 -1.08 -19.70 6.02
N PRO A 102 -0.58 -20.85 6.52
CA PRO A 102 0.25 -20.92 7.72
C PRO A 102 1.66 -20.33 7.55
N ILE A 103 2.06 -19.98 6.31
CA ILE A 103 3.33 -19.31 6.04
C ILE A 103 3.39 -17.91 6.67
N TYR A 104 2.24 -17.28 6.87
CA TYR A 104 2.15 -15.95 7.47
C TYR A 104 2.15 -16.06 8.99
N GLN A 105 3.25 -15.63 9.59
CA GLN A 105 3.42 -15.56 11.03
C GLN A 105 3.86 -14.16 11.42
N PHE A 106 3.42 -13.71 12.60
CA PHE A 106 3.77 -12.38 13.08
C PHE A 106 5.23 -12.33 13.49
N HIS A 107 5.96 -11.39 12.89
CA HIS A 107 7.33 -11.07 13.26
C HIS A 107 7.48 -9.56 13.45
N TRP A 108 8.16 -9.16 14.53
CA TRP A 108 8.38 -7.75 14.85
C TRP A 108 9.22 -7.02 13.81
N ILE A 109 10.20 -7.71 13.21
CA ILE A 109 11.07 -7.13 12.18
C ILE A 109 10.23 -6.81 10.93
N ASP A 110 9.46 -7.78 10.46
CA ASP A 110 8.52 -7.65 9.34
C ASP A 110 7.52 -6.52 9.57
N TYR A 111 7.00 -6.40 10.78
CA TYR A 111 6.12 -5.30 11.17
C TYR A 111 6.82 -3.93 11.06
N ILE A 112 8.06 -3.81 11.53
CA ILE A 112 8.85 -2.56 11.40
C ILE A 112 9.09 -2.23 9.92
N VAL A 113 9.51 -3.21 9.12
CA VAL A 113 9.74 -3.03 7.68
C VAL A 113 8.45 -2.64 6.97
N TRP A 114 7.33 -3.28 7.32
CA TRP A 114 5.99 -2.94 6.82
C TRP A 114 5.65 -1.48 7.12
N MET A 115 5.84 -1.03 8.36
CA MET A 115 5.56 0.34 8.76
C MET A 115 6.46 1.35 8.06
N ILE A 116 7.75 1.05 7.90
CA ILE A 116 8.69 1.90 7.16
C ILE A 116 8.27 2.02 5.69
N GLY A 117 8.00 0.90 5.02
CA GLY A 117 7.59 0.88 3.62
C GLY A 117 6.33 1.70 3.37
N HIS A 118 5.32 1.54 4.23
CA HIS A 118 4.08 2.31 4.12
C HIS A 118 4.24 3.79 4.48
N THR A 119 5.13 4.14 5.41
CA THR A 119 5.46 5.53 5.70
C THR A 119 6.10 6.22 4.49
N ILE A 120 7.02 5.53 3.80
CA ILE A 120 7.62 6.02 2.56
C ILE A 120 6.56 6.16 1.46
N PHE A 121 5.67 5.18 1.33
CA PHE A 121 4.55 5.24 0.39
C PHE A 121 3.66 6.49 0.61
N ILE A 122 3.28 6.79 1.86
CA ILE A 122 2.50 7.99 2.19
C ILE A 122 3.25 9.26 1.81
N PHE A 123 4.55 9.33 2.14
CA PHE A 123 5.38 10.47 1.77
C PHE A 123 5.39 10.70 0.24
N LEU A 124 5.49 9.63 -0.55
CA LEU A 124 5.43 9.70 -2.01
C LEU A 124 4.06 10.17 -2.50
N VAL A 125 2.95 9.69 -1.93
CA VAL A 125 1.59 10.18 -2.25
C VAL A 125 1.50 11.69 -2.03
N VAL A 126 1.92 12.16 -0.85
CA VAL A 126 1.92 13.59 -0.49
C VAL A 126 2.78 14.39 -1.47
N PHE A 127 3.98 13.90 -1.77
CA PHE A 127 4.92 14.54 -2.69
C PHE A 127 4.33 14.68 -4.10
N ILE A 128 3.77 13.60 -4.63
CA ILE A 128 3.12 13.56 -5.95
C ILE A 128 1.96 14.57 -6.02
N LEU A 129 1.07 14.56 -5.03
CA LEU A 129 -0.08 15.47 -5.02
C LEU A 129 0.34 16.94 -4.92
N ARG A 130 1.42 17.24 -4.17
CA ARG A 130 1.98 18.59 -4.09
C ARG A 130 2.68 19.01 -5.38
N PHE A 131 3.37 18.09 -6.03
CA PHE A 131 4.03 18.34 -7.31
C PHE A 131 3.01 18.60 -8.43
N GLU A 132 1.92 17.83 -8.49
CA GLU A 132 0.79 18.09 -9.39
C GLU A 132 0.24 19.48 -9.19
N LYS A 133 0.01 19.88 -7.93
CA LYS A 133 -0.47 21.23 -7.60
C LYS A 133 0.42 22.29 -8.25
N ASN A 134 1.74 22.23 -8.04
CA ASN A 134 2.68 23.24 -8.54
C ASN A 134 2.85 23.25 -10.07
N LEU A 135 2.59 22.14 -10.77
CA LEU A 135 2.73 22.07 -12.24
C LEU A 135 1.55 22.67 -13.01
N TRP A 136 0.38 22.75 -12.39
CA TRP A 136 -0.87 23.13 -13.05
C TRP A 136 -1.51 24.39 -12.43
N TYR A 137 -0.70 25.21 -11.76
CA TYR A 137 -1.00 26.61 -11.43
C TYR A 137 -0.39 27.57 -12.45
#